data_AF-A0A257E2D8-F1
#
_entry.id   AF-A0A257E2D8-F1
#
_cell.length_a   1.000
_cell.length_b   1.000
_cell.length_c   1.000
_cell.angle_alpha   90.00
_cell.angle_beta   90.00
_cell.angle_gamma   90.00
#
_symmetry.space_group_name_H-M   'P 1'
#
loop_
_entity.id
_entity.type
_entity.pdbx_description
1 polymer ?
#
loop_
_entity_poly.entity_id
_entity_poly.type
_entity_poly.pdbx_seq_one_letter_code
_entity_poly.pdbx_strand_id
1 'polypeptide(L)'
;MNNRRFVRTAGWLALPCLVAAGVLAWYVTRQPASPFEQAQSVDAALVSRGEYVARLSDCVACHSLPGKTPFAGGLEMATPLGAIHATNITPDREHGIGAYSLADFDRAVRHGVAPGGRRLYPAMPYPSYVKLSDDDIRALYAFFMKGVQPASEPNIPSSIPWPLNLRWPIAMWNGVFAPSEPYAAKSDQDPLWNRGAYIVQGPGHCGSCHTPRGLAFNEKALDESGKPYLAGALLDGWYAPSLRQDPNTGLGRWTEPQIVQFLKTGRNQHAVVFGSMTEAFNNSTQFMADDDLAAIARYLKSLPGDPQRDGTPWHYQTAAADTGPGAHTYATRCASCHGLDGKGQPEWMPPLAGATSALAKESASAINITLNGSQRVVTAGVPDAYRMPAFREQLSDQEIAEVLSYVRNTWGNNGGAVDAQAVGKLRGHTDPASSSPIILHMR
;
A
#
# COMPACT_ATOMS: atom_id res chain seq x y z
N MET A 1 34.00 8.02 -51.54
CA MET A 1 32.71 8.61 -51.11
C MET A 1 32.97 9.54 -49.93
N ASN A 2 32.43 10.77 -50.00
CA ASN A 2 32.96 12.00 -49.40
C ASN A 2 32.79 12.14 -47.88
N ASN A 3 33.91 12.23 -47.13
CA ASN A 3 33.97 12.69 -45.73
C ASN A 3 33.27 14.04 -45.49
N ARG A 4 33.16 14.91 -46.50
CA ARG A 4 32.45 16.20 -46.41
C ARG A 4 30.94 16.09 -46.20
N ARG A 5 30.29 15.02 -46.68
CA ARG A 5 28.85 14.80 -46.44
C ARG A 5 28.61 14.34 -45.01
N PHE A 6 29.48 13.45 -44.50
CA PHE A 6 29.44 12.93 -43.14
C PHE A 6 29.69 14.02 -42.10
N VAL A 7 30.67 14.91 -42.32
CA VAL A 7 30.98 16.06 -41.45
C VAL A 7 29.83 17.08 -41.42
N ARG A 8 29.16 17.32 -42.56
CA ARG A 8 27.96 18.16 -42.62
C ARG A 8 26.81 17.54 -41.84
N THR A 9 26.46 16.28 -42.10
CA THR A 9 25.37 15.60 -41.37
C THR A 9 25.65 15.44 -39.87
N ALA A 10 26.91 15.21 -39.47
CA ALA A 10 27.31 15.18 -38.07
C ALA A 10 27.17 16.57 -37.40
N GLY A 11 27.51 17.65 -38.10
CA GLY A 11 27.29 19.02 -37.61
C GLY A 11 25.81 19.40 -37.47
N TRP A 12 24.95 18.92 -38.38
CA TRP A 12 23.49 19.14 -38.30
C TRP A 12 22.81 18.36 -37.17
N LEU A 13 23.35 17.22 -36.75
CA LEU A 13 22.83 16.44 -35.62
C LEU A 13 23.46 16.84 -34.27
N ALA A 14 24.67 17.41 -34.27
CA ALA A 14 25.34 17.84 -33.04
C ALA A 14 24.57 18.92 -32.28
N LEU A 15 24.04 19.93 -32.97
CA LEU A 15 23.29 21.01 -32.32
C LEU A 15 21.97 20.51 -31.68
N PRO A 16 21.11 19.74 -32.38
CA PRO A 16 19.94 19.11 -31.76
C PRO A 16 20.28 18.20 -30.58
N CYS A 17 21.36 17.40 -30.68
CA CYS A 17 21.79 16.54 -29.58
C CYS A 17 22.27 17.34 -28.36
N LEU A 18 23.00 18.44 -28.57
CA LEU A 18 23.44 19.34 -27.49
C LEU A 18 22.25 20.06 -26.84
N VAL A 19 21.29 20.53 -27.63
CA VAL A 19 20.06 21.14 -27.11
C VAL A 19 19.25 20.10 -26.31
N ALA A 20 19.07 18.89 -26.84
CA ALA A 20 18.37 17.82 -26.13
C ALA A 20 19.09 17.42 -24.82
N ALA A 21 20.42 17.33 -24.84
CA ALA A 21 21.22 17.08 -23.65
C ALA A 21 21.09 18.22 -22.63
N GLY A 22 21.09 19.48 -23.08
CA GLY A 22 20.88 20.66 -22.23
C GLY A 22 19.48 20.68 -21.60
N VAL A 23 18.44 20.39 -22.37
CA VAL A 23 17.05 20.30 -21.87
C VAL A 23 16.91 19.14 -20.89
N LEU A 24 17.52 17.99 -21.18
CA LEU A 24 17.50 16.84 -20.28
C LEU A 24 18.23 17.15 -18.97
N ALA A 25 19.42 17.76 -19.05
CA ALA A 25 20.18 18.18 -17.87
C ALA A 25 19.39 19.19 -17.04
N TRP A 26 18.77 20.19 -17.68
CA TRP A 26 17.88 21.13 -17.00
C TRP A 26 16.71 20.41 -16.33
N TYR A 27 16.01 19.53 -17.04
CA TYR A 27 14.83 18.84 -16.50
C TYR A 27 15.18 17.91 -15.33
N VAL A 28 16.30 17.21 -15.40
CA VAL A 28 16.78 16.32 -14.35
C VAL A 28 17.15 17.12 -13.09
N THR A 29 17.79 18.27 -13.26
CA THR A 29 18.33 19.09 -12.17
C THR A 29 17.33 20.11 -11.62
N ARG A 30 16.25 20.44 -12.35
CA ARG A 30 15.25 21.39 -11.89
C ARG A 30 14.52 20.87 -10.66
N GLN A 31 14.31 21.77 -9.71
CA GLN A 31 13.41 21.55 -8.58
C GLN A 31 12.00 22.01 -8.98
N PRO A 32 10.95 21.23 -8.67
CA PRO A 32 9.58 21.67 -8.83
C PRO A 32 9.32 22.96 -8.05
N ALA A 33 8.49 23.85 -8.59
CA ALA A 33 8.04 25.01 -7.84
C ALA A 33 7.23 24.56 -6.62
N SER A 34 7.28 25.35 -5.55
CA SER A 34 6.48 25.14 -4.35
C SER A 34 5.74 26.44 -4.03
N PRO A 35 4.45 26.41 -3.65
CA PRO A 35 3.69 27.61 -3.32
C PRO A 35 4.09 28.21 -1.96
N PHE A 36 5.02 27.58 -1.23
CA PHE A 36 5.39 27.98 0.13
C PHE A 36 6.67 28.81 0.15
N GLU A 37 6.55 30.13 0.01
CA GLU A 37 7.69 31.05 0.07
C GLU A 37 7.92 31.68 1.47
N GLN A 38 6.92 31.59 2.35
CA GLN A 38 6.91 32.31 3.63
C GLN A 38 6.83 31.36 4.83
N ALA A 39 7.42 31.78 5.95
CA ALA A 39 7.29 31.09 7.22
C ALA A 39 5.85 31.17 7.74
N GLN A 40 5.30 30.05 8.18
CA GLN A 40 3.96 29.97 8.74
C GLN A 40 4.00 30.01 10.27
N SER A 41 3.04 30.70 10.88
CA SER A 41 2.79 30.60 12.32
C SER A 41 2.30 29.19 12.67
N VAL A 42 2.99 28.52 13.57
CA VAL A 42 2.60 27.20 14.05
C VAL A 42 1.84 27.34 15.38
N ASP A 43 0.60 26.85 15.40
CA ASP A 43 -0.20 26.71 16.61
C ASP A 43 -0.52 25.24 16.92
N ALA A 44 -1.14 24.99 18.07
CA ALA A 44 -1.46 23.64 18.51
C ALA A 44 -2.51 22.95 17.62
N ALA A 45 -3.45 23.70 17.03
CA ALA A 45 -4.48 23.15 16.16
C ALA A 45 -3.88 22.65 14.85
N LEU A 46 -2.93 23.39 14.29
CA LEU A 46 -2.18 23.00 13.09
C LEU A 46 -1.34 21.75 13.33
N VAL A 47 -0.68 21.65 14.49
CA VAL A 47 0.08 20.45 14.88
C VAL A 47 -0.84 19.24 15.03
N SER A 48 -1.99 19.39 15.69
CA SER A 48 -2.97 18.31 15.85
C SER A 48 -3.56 17.86 14.51
N ARG A 49 -3.86 18.80 13.60
CA ARG A 49 -4.24 18.46 12.22
C ARG A 49 -3.12 17.70 11.51
N GLY A 50 -1.88 18.14 11.67
CA GLY A 50 -0.74 17.49 11.03
C GLY A 50 -0.54 16.05 11.48
N GLU A 51 -0.74 15.80 12.76
CA GLU A 51 -0.76 14.45 13.33
C GLU A 51 -1.86 13.58 12.72
N TYR A 52 -3.08 14.12 12.60
CA TYR A 52 -4.18 13.44 11.95
C TYR A 52 -3.87 13.10 10.49
N VAL A 53 -3.30 14.05 9.74
CA VAL A 53 -2.91 13.82 8.34
C VAL A 53 -1.75 12.82 8.25
N ALA A 54 -0.81 12.81 9.20
CA ALA A 54 0.28 11.82 9.23
C ALA A 54 -0.26 10.40 9.47
N ARG A 55 -1.28 10.24 10.32
CA ARG A 55 -2.04 8.99 10.49
C ARG A 55 -2.77 8.63 9.20
N LEU A 56 -3.53 9.57 8.62
CA LEU A 56 -4.26 9.37 7.35
C LEU A 56 -3.34 8.95 6.20
N SER A 57 -2.09 9.42 6.22
CA SER A 57 -1.07 9.18 5.20
C SER A 57 -0.15 8.00 5.50
N ASP A 58 -0.42 7.28 6.59
CA ASP A 58 0.32 6.10 7.08
C ASP A 58 1.83 6.30 7.20
N CYS A 59 2.28 7.50 7.60
CA CYS A 59 3.71 7.81 7.69
C CYS A 59 4.44 6.90 8.70
N VAL A 60 3.73 6.42 9.72
CA VAL A 60 4.29 5.57 10.78
C VAL A 60 4.71 4.20 10.27
N ALA A 61 3.91 3.57 9.41
CA ALA A 61 4.16 2.19 8.96
C ALA A 61 5.53 2.04 8.28
N CYS A 62 5.98 3.07 7.56
CA CYS A 62 7.28 3.07 6.90
C CYS A 62 8.38 3.71 7.74
N HIS A 63 8.09 4.81 8.44
CA HIS A 63 9.13 5.60 9.09
C HIS A 63 9.38 5.21 10.56
N SER A 64 8.78 4.14 11.07
CA SER A 64 9.01 3.67 12.44
C SER A 64 9.33 2.17 12.46
N LEU A 65 10.07 1.73 13.46
CA LEU A 65 10.36 0.31 13.72
C LEU A 65 10.01 -0.06 15.16
N PRO A 66 9.64 -1.32 15.44
CA PRO A 66 9.40 -1.77 16.81
C PRO A 66 10.61 -1.52 17.71
N GLY A 67 10.39 -0.91 18.88
CA GLY A 67 11.44 -0.62 19.85
C GLY A 67 12.44 0.47 19.45
N LYS A 68 12.23 1.16 18.32
CA LYS A 68 13.00 2.32 17.88
C LYS A 68 12.25 3.62 18.13
N THR A 69 12.97 4.75 18.02
CA THR A 69 12.33 6.06 18.14
C THR A 69 11.31 6.23 17.01
N PRO A 70 10.07 6.68 17.30
CA PRO A 70 9.09 7.04 16.28
C PRO A 70 9.68 7.90 15.17
N PHE A 71 9.32 7.60 13.91
CA PHE A 71 9.70 8.37 12.72
C PHE A 71 11.21 8.41 12.39
N ALA A 72 12.04 7.61 13.08
CA ALA A 72 13.48 7.52 12.82
C ALA A 72 13.86 6.72 11.57
N GLY A 73 12.91 6.13 10.86
CA GLY A 73 13.12 5.36 9.64
C GLY A 73 13.62 3.94 9.90
N GLY A 74 14.24 3.35 8.87
CA GLY A 74 14.90 2.06 8.95
C GLY A 74 14.13 0.87 8.40
N LEU A 75 12.84 1.00 8.05
CA LEU A 75 12.10 -0.09 7.41
C LEU A 75 12.78 -0.48 6.09
N GLU A 76 13.22 -1.73 6.02
CA GLU A 76 13.76 -2.34 4.80
C GLU A 76 12.62 -2.76 3.88
N MET A 77 12.67 -2.31 2.62
CA MET A 77 11.80 -2.79 1.56
C MET A 77 12.68 -3.45 0.50
N ALA A 78 12.49 -4.75 0.33
CA ALA A 78 13.16 -5.51 -0.72
C ALA A 78 12.63 -5.10 -2.09
N THR A 79 13.52 -4.83 -3.03
CA THR A 79 13.16 -4.64 -4.45
C THR A 79 13.99 -5.57 -5.31
N PRO A 80 13.55 -5.88 -6.54
CA PRO A 80 14.37 -6.66 -7.49
C PRO A 80 15.75 -6.06 -7.78
N LEU A 81 15.96 -4.77 -7.50
CA LEU A 81 17.20 -4.05 -7.75
C LEU A 81 18.11 -3.96 -6.51
N GLY A 82 17.66 -4.45 -5.35
CA GLY A 82 18.28 -4.26 -4.04
C GLY A 82 17.32 -3.66 -3.02
N ALA A 83 17.73 -3.61 -1.76
CA ALA A 83 16.91 -3.07 -0.69
C ALA A 83 16.97 -1.53 -0.64
N ILE A 84 15.83 -0.93 -0.30
CA ILE A 84 15.71 0.48 0.03
C ILE A 84 15.24 0.59 1.49
N HIS A 85 15.65 1.65 2.16
CA HIS A 85 15.30 1.89 3.55
C HIS A 85 14.52 3.19 3.69
N ALA A 86 13.48 3.18 4.52
CA ALA A 86 12.79 4.41 4.91
C ALA A 86 13.74 5.32 5.70
N THR A 87 13.62 6.63 5.49
CA THR A 87 14.52 7.63 6.11
C THR A 87 14.00 8.13 7.45
N ASN A 88 14.88 8.69 8.26
CA ASN A 88 14.53 9.46 9.44
C ASN A 88 13.82 10.77 9.01
N ILE A 89 12.59 10.95 9.48
CA ILE A 89 11.77 12.15 9.22
C ILE A 89 11.46 12.94 10.50
N THR A 90 12.22 12.70 11.57
CA THR A 90 12.18 13.51 12.79
C THR A 90 12.78 14.90 12.54
N PRO A 91 12.56 15.90 13.42
CA PRO A 91 13.13 17.23 13.26
C PRO A 91 14.63 17.32 13.63
N ASP A 92 15.32 16.20 13.72
CA ASP A 92 16.78 16.18 13.84
C ASP A 92 17.43 16.87 12.63
N ARG A 93 18.40 17.76 12.88
CA ARG A 93 19.00 18.62 11.85
C ARG A 93 20.06 17.93 11.01
N GLU A 94 20.65 16.85 11.49
CA GLU A 94 21.77 16.16 10.84
C GLU A 94 21.30 14.93 10.06
N HIS A 95 20.47 14.11 10.69
CA HIS A 95 20.00 12.83 10.16
C HIS A 95 18.54 12.87 9.71
N GLY A 96 17.74 13.77 10.28
CA GLY A 96 16.32 13.95 9.98
C GLY A 96 16.01 15.06 8.97
N ILE A 97 14.81 15.62 9.05
CA ILE A 97 14.33 16.72 8.18
C ILE A 97 14.45 18.10 8.84
N GLY A 98 15.15 18.22 9.98
CA GLY A 98 15.21 19.46 10.76
C GLY A 98 15.79 20.69 10.05
N ALA A 99 16.48 20.48 8.93
CA ALA A 99 17.02 21.53 8.06
C ALA A 99 16.12 21.86 6.85
N TYR A 100 15.04 21.11 6.63
CA TYR A 100 14.14 21.33 5.50
C TYR A 100 13.35 22.62 5.73
N SER A 101 13.14 23.42 4.69
CA SER A 101 12.08 24.41 4.68
C SER A 101 10.71 23.76 4.40
N LEU A 102 9.61 24.49 4.61
CA LEU A 102 8.28 24.01 4.18
C LEU A 102 8.25 23.72 2.67
N ALA A 103 8.94 24.52 1.86
CA ALA A 103 9.05 24.29 0.42
C ALA A 103 9.85 23.02 0.07
N ASP A 104 10.88 22.69 0.86
CA ASP A 104 11.63 21.45 0.70
C ASP A 104 10.81 20.23 1.10
N PHE A 105 10.06 20.35 2.19
CA PHE A 105 9.15 19.30 2.65
C PHE A 105 8.07 19.02 1.61
N ASP A 106 7.46 20.07 1.08
CA ASP A 106 6.50 20.00 -0.02
C ASP A 106 7.06 19.26 -1.24
N ARG A 107 8.22 19.69 -1.73
CA ARG A 107 8.90 19.04 -2.86
C ARG A 107 9.23 17.57 -2.59
N ALA A 108 9.63 17.24 -1.37
CA ALA A 108 9.94 15.87 -1.00
C ALA A 108 8.67 15.00 -0.99
N VAL A 109 7.60 15.48 -0.35
CA VAL A 109 6.35 14.73 -0.15
C VAL A 109 5.52 14.63 -1.43
N ARG A 110 5.24 15.74 -2.12
CA ARG A 110 4.38 15.77 -3.30
C ARG A 110 5.10 15.42 -4.60
N HIS A 111 6.41 15.62 -4.67
CA HIS A 111 7.14 15.51 -5.95
C HIS A 111 8.35 14.56 -5.91
N GLY A 112 8.65 13.98 -4.75
CA GLY A 112 9.79 13.07 -4.61
C GLY A 112 11.13 13.75 -4.82
N VAL A 113 11.28 15.02 -4.43
CA VAL A 113 12.52 15.80 -4.60
C VAL A 113 12.99 16.35 -3.26
N ALA A 114 14.01 15.71 -2.68
CA ALA A 114 14.65 16.18 -1.45
C ALA A 114 15.60 17.37 -1.72
N PRO A 115 16.03 18.11 -0.67
CA PRO A 115 17.04 19.16 -0.78
C PRO A 115 18.27 18.74 -1.57
N GLY A 116 18.83 19.70 -2.33
CA GLY A 116 19.92 19.43 -3.27
C GLY A 116 19.46 18.74 -4.57
N GLY A 117 18.15 18.62 -4.83
CA GLY A 117 17.60 18.06 -6.07
C GLY A 117 17.63 16.53 -6.13
N ARG A 118 17.87 15.85 -5.00
CA ARG A 118 17.95 14.40 -4.93
C ARG A 118 16.56 13.77 -5.13
N ARG A 119 16.41 12.97 -6.18
CA ARG A 119 15.15 12.24 -6.47
C ARG A 119 14.96 11.07 -5.50
N LEU A 120 13.79 11.00 -4.89
CA LEU A 120 13.35 9.90 -4.04
C LEU A 120 12.83 8.75 -4.89
N TYR A 121 12.95 7.52 -4.38
CA TYR A 121 12.36 6.37 -5.07
C TYR A 121 10.83 6.41 -4.89
N PRO A 122 10.04 6.03 -5.91
CA PRO A 122 8.58 5.99 -5.84
C PRO A 122 8.00 4.93 -4.89
N ALA A 123 8.86 4.28 -4.09
CA ALA A 123 8.43 3.52 -2.93
C ALA A 123 7.82 4.42 -1.84
N MET A 124 8.31 5.65 -1.70
CA MET A 124 7.51 6.69 -1.05
C MET A 124 6.40 7.09 -2.03
N PRO A 125 5.11 7.01 -1.67
CA PRO A 125 3.99 7.16 -2.60
C PRO A 125 3.73 8.64 -2.96
N TYR A 126 4.76 9.40 -3.30
CA TYR A 126 4.65 10.78 -3.78
C TYR A 126 3.73 10.93 -5.02
N PRO A 127 3.59 9.95 -5.94
CA PRO A 127 2.59 10.05 -7.01
C PRO A 127 1.14 10.11 -6.50
N SER A 128 0.87 9.56 -5.32
CA SER A 128 -0.41 9.73 -4.61
C SER A 128 -0.40 11.02 -3.79
N TYR A 129 0.65 11.26 -3.00
CA TYR A 129 0.73 12.42 -2.11
C TYR A 129 0.73 13.77 -2.83
N VAL A 130 1.03 13.84 -4.13
CA VAL A 130 0.83 15.06 -4.92
C VAL A 130 -0.58 15.64 -4.76
N LYS A 131 -1.57 14.77 -4.50
CA LYS A 131 -2.97 15.14 -4.27
C LYS A 131 -3.22 15.87 -2.95
N LEU A 132 -2.29 15.82 -1.99
CA LEU A 132 -2.41 16.52 -0.71
C LEU A 132 -2.65 18.01 -0.91
N SER A 133 -3.61 18.55 -0.15
CA SER A 133 -3.89 19.97 -0.13
C SER A 133 -2.72 20.75 0.50
N ASP A 134 -2.60 22.04 0.14
CA ASP A 134 -1.57 22.89 0.73
C ASP A 134 -1.70 22.99 2.25
N ASP A 135 -2.93 23.00 2.78
CA ASP A 135 -3.19 23.04 4.22
C ASP A 135 -2.74 21.75 4.93
N ASP A 136 -2.87 20.60 4.27
CA ASP A 136 -2.40 19.34 4.82
C ASP A 136 -0.88 19.22 4.76
N ILE A 137 -0.21 19.77 3.74
CA ILE A 137 1.26 19.87 3.70
C ILE A 137 1.78 20.78 4.82
N ARG A 138 1.15 21.94 5.01
CA ARG A 138 1.45 22.86 6.12
C ARG A 138 1.29 22.18 7.48
N ALA A 139 0.19 21.46 7.67
CA ALA A 139 -0.11 20.76 8.91
C ALA A 139 0.90 19.64 9.17
N LEU A 140 1.17 18.78 8.19
CA LEU A 140 2.18 17.71 8.27
C LEU A 140 3.54 18.27 8.68
N TYR A 141 3.99 19.33 8.00
CA TYR A 141 5.27 19.96 8.31
C TYR A 141 5.30 20.51 9.75
N ALA A 142 4.23 21.18 10.20
CA ALA A 142 4.12 21.65 11.57
C ALA A 142 4.19 20.49 12.59
N PHE A 143 3.52 19.37 12.31
CA PHE A 143 3.58 18.18 13.16
C PHE A 143 4.99 17.58 13.23
N PHE A 144 5.66 17.35 12.11
CA PHE A 144 7.02 16.80 12.17
C PHE A 144 8.02 17.76 12.83
N MET A 145 7.86 19.07 12.63
CA MET A 145 8.79 20.06 13.18
C MET A 145 8.55 20.42 14.64
N LYS A 146 7.33 20.21 15.18
CA LYS A 146 6.96 20.63 16.54
C LYS A 146 6.27 19.56 17.38
N GLY A 147 5.63 18.57 16.76
CA GLY A 147 4.94 17.46 17.43
C GLY A 147 5.81 16.22 17.62
N VAL A 148 6.81 16.01 16.77
CA VAL A 148 7.70 14.84 16.82
C VAL A 148 9.00 15.15 17.59
N GLN A 149 9.47 14.18 18.39
CA GLN A 149 10.75 14.30 19.08
C GLN A 149 11.91 14.06 18.11
N PRO A 150 13.01 14.84 18.17
CA PRO A 150 14.18 14.62 17.33
C PRO A 150 14.85 13.28 17.68
N ALA A 151 15.25 12.52 16.67
CA ALA A 151 16.03 11.31 16.81
C ALA A 151 17.31 11.42 16.01
N SER A 152 18.47 11.32 16.66
CA SER A 152 19.77 11.32 15.98
C SER A 152 20.14 9.92 15.50
N GLU A 153 19.24 9.28 14.74
CA GLU A 153 19.48 7.98 14.12
C GLU A 153 19.87 8.18 12.64
N PRO A 154 21.07 7.73 12.20
CA PRO A 154 21.51 7.90 10.82
C PRO A 154 20.71 7.03 9.85
N ASN A 155 20.49 7.56 8.64
CA ASN A 155 19.81 6.84 7.57
C ASN A 155 20.63 5.63 7.09
N ILE A 156 19.95 4.50 6.88
CA ILE A 156 20.55 3.32 6.25
C ILE A 156 20.60 3.53 4.73
N PRO A 157 21.76 3.41 4.08
CA PRO A 157 21.85 3.56 2.63
C PRO A 157 21.11 2.41 1.90
N SER A 158 20.73 2.66 0.65
CA SER A 158 20.20 1.61 -0.22
C SER A 158 21.31 0.66 -0.65
N SER A 159 21.00 -0.63 -0.74
CA SER A 159 21.91 -1.66 -1.28
C SER A 159 21.81 -1.83 -2.80
N ILE A 160 21.08 -0.96 -3.50
CA ILE A 160 21.03 -0.95 -4.97
C ILE A 160 22.44 -0.67 -5.51
N PRO A 161 23.03 -1.57 -6.32
CA PRO A 161 24.39 -1.41 -6.81
C PRO A 161 24.50 -0.30 -7.85
N TRP A 162 25.69 0.27 -7.97
CA TRP A 162 26.01 1.13 -9.10
C TRP A 162 26.02 0.30 -10.41
N PRO A 163 25.50 0.81 -11.55
CA PRO A 163 24.95 2.15 -11.78
C PRO A 163 23.43 2.29 -11.56
N LEU A 164 22.75 1.25 -11.07
CA LEU A 164 21.29 1.26 -10.88
C LEU A 164 20.82 2.21 -9.77
N ASN A 165 21.74 2.64 -8.90
CA ASN A 165 21.47 3.62 -7.85
C ASN A 165 21.43 5.09 -8.34
N LEU A 166 21.73 5.36 -9.61
CA LEU A 166 21.64 6.70 -10.19
C LEU A 166 20.21 7.25 -10.07
N ARG A 167 20.07 8.46 -9.50
CA ARG A 167 18.76 9.06 -9.21
C ARG A 167 18.17 9.88 -10.36
N TRP A 168 18.97 10.27 -11.34
CA TRP A 168 18.51 11.10 -12.45
C TRP A 168 17.43 10.43 -13.35
N PRO A 169 17.42 9.11 -13.61
CA PRO A 169 16.38 8.49 -14.42
C PRO A 169 15.00 8.58 -13.76
N ILE A 170 14.94 8.68 -12.44
CA ILE A 170 13.68 8.87 -11.70
C ILE A 170 13.02 10.19 -12.10
N ALA A 171 13.79 11.24 -12.43
CA ALA A 171 13.21 12.48 -12.93
C ALA A 171 12.40 12.23 -14.21
N MET A 172 12.93 11.43 -15.14
CA MET A 172 12.22 11.05 -16.37
C MET A 172 11.01 10.18 -16.06
N TRP A 173 11.15 9.23 -15.14
CA TRP A 173 10.03 8.40 -14.68
C TRP A 173 8.89 9.28 -14.13
N ASN A 174 9.21 10.29 -13.31
CA ASN A 174 8.23 11.22 -12.77
C ASN A 174 7.51 11.99 -13.88
N GLY A 175 8.22 12.42 -14.91
CA GLY A 175 7.63 13.12 -16.06
C GLY A 175 6.63 12.30 -16.86
N VAL A 176 6.68 10.96 -16.77
CA VAL A 176 5.77 10.06 -17.48
C VAL A 176 4.66 9.53 -16.58
N PHE A 177 4.95 9.25 -15.31
CA PHE A 177 4.08 8.46 -14.44
C PHE A 177 3.57 9.19 -13.19
N ALA A 178 4.16 10.33 -12.80
CA ALA A 178 3.72 11.07 -11.61
C ALA A 178 2.86 12.28 -12.01
N PRO A 179 1.69 12.50 -11.37
CA PRO A 179 0.92 13.72 -11.57
C PRO A 179 1.68 14.92 -11.00
N SER A 180 1.32 16.13 -11.45
CA SER A 180 1.86 17.39 -10.92
C SER A 180 0.89 18.16 -10.05
N GLU A 181 -0.40 17.87 -10.13
CA GLU A 181 -1.45 18.72 -9.55
C GLU A 181 -2.04 18.13 -8.26
N PRO A 182 -2.39 18.99 -7.29
CA PRO A 182 -3.22 18.61 -6.15
C PRO A 182 -4.58 18.06 -6.55
N TYR A 183 -5.28 17.43 -5.60
CA TYR A 183 -6.64 17.00 -5.84
C TYR A 183 -7.55 18.19 -6.11
N ALA A 184 -8.28 18.12 -7.22
CA ALA A 184 -9.34 19.07 -7.55
C ALA A 184 -10.70 18.38 -7.38
N ALA A 185 -11.57 19.00 -6.58
CA ALA A 185 -12.93 18.50 -6.39
C ALA A 185 -13.70 18.52 -7.71
N LYS A 186 -14.43 17.45 -7.97
CA LYS A 186 -15.26 17.28 -9.16
C LYS A 186 -16.65 17.86 -8.90
N SER A 187 -17.10 18.75 -9.78
CA SER A 187 -18.36 19.50 -9.63
C SER A 187 -19.61 18.65 -9.85
N ASP A 188 -19.48 17.51 -10.54
CA ASP A 188 -20.55 16.53 -10.76
C ASP A 188 -20.70 15.52 -9.62
N GLN A 189 -19.86 15.62 -8.57
CA GLN A 189 -19.83 14.71 -7.43
C GLN A 189 -20.19 15.42 -6.14
N ASP A 190 -20.80 14.69 -5.20
CA ASP A 190 -21.15 15.23 -3.89
C ASP A 190 -19.91 15.48 -3.00
N PRO A 191 -19.99 16.32 -1.95
CA PRO A 191 -18.85 16.62 -1.09
C PRO A 191 -18.26 15.40 -0.37
N LEU A 192 -19.10 14.44 0.02
CA LEU A 192 -18.67 13.23 0.72
C LEU A 192 -17.86 12.33 -0.21
N TRP A 193 -18.32 12.18 -1.46
CA TRP A 193 -17.58 11.48 -2.50
C TRP A 193 -16.22 12.16 -2.78
N ASN A 194 -16.20 13.49 -2.91
CA ASN A 194 -14.96 14.23 -3.16
C ASN A 194 -13.96 14.08 -2.00
N ARG A 195 -14.44 14.06 -0.75
CA ARG A 195 -13.59 13.78 0.41
C ARG A 195 -13.03 12.36 0.37
N GLY A 196 -13.84 11.37 -0.01
CA GLY A 196 -13.39 9.99 -0.14
C GLY A 196 -12.36 9.82 -1.26
N ALA A 197 -12.62 10.43 -2.42
CA ALA A 197 -11.70 10.46 -3.54
C ALA A 197 -10.37 11.11 -3.17
N TYR A 198 -10.40 12.25 -2.46
CA TYR A 198 -9.20 12.89 -1.92
C TYR A 198 -8.39 11.90 -1.08
N ILE A 199 -9.01 11.28 -0.07
CA ILE A 199 -8.31 10.39 0.86
C ILE A 199 -7.74 9.17 0.13
N VAL A 200 -8.58 8.46 -0.63
CA VAL A 200 -8.21 7.18 -1.26
C VAL A 200 -7.14 7.37 -2.34
N GLN A 201 -7.23 8.45 -3.13
CA GLN A 201 -6.26 8.74 -4.20
C GLN A 201 -4.98 9.42 -3.68
N GLY A 202 -5.08 10.17 -2.58
CA GLY A 202 -4.04 11.02 -2.03
C GLY A 202 -3.40 10.45 -0.77
N PRO A 203 -3.68 10.99 0.43
CA PRO A 203 -3.01 10.59 1.66
C PRO A 203 -3.13 9.10 1.95
N GLY A 204 -4.31 8.49 1.83
CA GLY A 204 -4.49 7.06 2.08
C GLY A 204 -3.85 6.14 1.04
N HIS A 205 -3.40 6.69 -0.10
CA HIS A 205 -2.64 6.03 -1.16
C HIS A 205 -3.09 4.59 -1.48
N CYS A 206 -4.41 4.33 -1.48
CA CYS A 206 -4.91 2.95 -1.51
C CYS A 206 -4.51 2.24 -2.83
N GLY A 207 -4.32 3.03 -3.89
CA GLY A 207 -3.77 2.56 -5.17
C GLY A 207 -2.39 1.92 -5.06
N SER A 208 -1.58 2.30 -4.07
CA SER A 208 -0.22 1.78 -3.92
C SER A 208 -0.20 0.27 -3.66
N CYS A 209 -1.24 -0.27 -3.05
CA CYS A 209 -1.41 -1.71 -2.86
C CYS A 209 -2.46 -2.30 -3.80
N HIS A 210 -3.56 -1.59 -4.05
CA HIS A 210 -4.73 -2.16 -4.73
C HIS A 210 -4.80 -1.89 -6.24
N THR A 211 -3.83 -1.19 -6.83
CA THR A 211 -3.75 -1.00 -8.29
C THR A 211 -2.57 -1.81 -8.86
N PRO A 212 -2.78 -2.57 -9.96
CA PRO A 212 -1.72 -3.35 -10.58
C PRO A 212 -0.59 -2.46 -11.11
N ARG A 213 0.64 -2.98 -11.04
CA ARG A 213 1.84 -2.28 -11.50
C ARG A 213 2.11 -2.52 -12.99
N GLY A 214 2.68 -1.51 -13.66
CA GLY A 214 3.16 -1.57 -15.04
C GLY A 214 4.59 -2.12 -15.13
N LEU A 215 5.12 -2.20 -16.35
CA LEU A 215 6.49 -2.68 -16.60
C LEU A 215 7.57 -1.81 -15.92
N ALA A 216 7.28 -0.51 -15.74
CA ALA A 216 8.17 0.42 -15.04
C ALA A 216 7.90 0.49 -13.53
N PHE A 217 7.21 -0.51 -12.96
CA PHE A 217 6.75 -0.56 -11.57
C PHE A 217 5.84 0.61 -11.15
N ASN A 218 5.30 1.37 -12.11
CA ASN A 218 4.32 2.43 -11.85
C ASN A 218 2.94 1.84 -11.56
N GLU A 219 2.13 2.55 -10.77
CA GLU A 219 0.68 2.33 -10.75
C GLU A 219 0.11 2.49 -12.16
N LYS A 220 -0.66 1.52 -12.65
CA LYS A 220 -1.28 1.61 -13.98
C LYS A 220 -2.40 2.66 -14.06
N ALA A 221 -2.88 3.14 -12.92
CA ALA A 221 -3.84 4.23 -12.80
C ALA A 221 -3.78 4.85 -11.39
N LEU A 222 -4.04 6.15 -11.27
CA LEU A 222 -3.95 6.90 -10.00
C LEU A 222 -5.29 7.51 -9.56
N ASP A 223 -6.35 7.28 -10.32
CA ASP A 223 -7.72 7.71 -10.03
C ASP A 223 -8.76 6.87 -10.80
N GLU A 224 -10.03 7.16 -10.54
CA GLU A 224 -11.18 6.42 -11.09
C GLU A 224 -11.34 6.52 -12.60
N SER A 225 -10.65 7.44 -13.28
CA SER A 225 -10.68 7.51 -14.76
C SER A 225 -9.96 6.31 -15.39
N GLY A 226 -9.03 5.68 -14.66
CA GLY A 226 -8.28 4.52 -15.12
C GLY A 226 -8.99 3.20 -14.85
N LYS A 227 -9.19 2.38 -15.88
CA LYS A 227 -9.77 1.02 -15.75
C LYS A 227 -9.06 0.13 -14.71
N PRO A 228 -7.72 0.13 -14.59
CA PRO A 228 -7.03 -0.69 -13.59
C PRO A 228 -7.04 -0.10 -12.17
N TYR A 229 -7.56 1.10 -11.94
CA TYR A 229 -7.48 1.73 -10.62
C TYR A 229 -8.24 0.94 -9.56
N LEU A 230 -7.56 0.55 -8.47
CA LEU A 230 -8.10 -0.25 -7.37
C LEU A 230 -8.68 -1.61 -7.80
N ALA A 231 -8.16 -2.16 -8.90
CA ALA A 231 -8.56 -3.43 -9.50
C ALA A 231 -8.08 -4.69 -8.76
N GLY A 232 -7.30 -4.53 -7.69
CA GLY A 232 -6.54 -5.58 -7.05
C GLY A 232 -5.17 -5.79 -7.69
N ALA A 233 -4.20 -6.20 -6.90
CA ALA A 233 -2.83 -6.42 -7.35
C ALA A 233 -2.08 -7.43 -6.48
N LEU A 234 -1.13 -8.12 -7.08
CA LEU A 234 -0.13 -8.88 -6.34
C LEU A 234 1.00 -7.94 -5.93
N LEU A 235 1.31 -7.88 -4.63
CA LEU A 235 2.39 -7.10 -4.06
C LEU A 235 3.03 -7.90 -2.92
N ASP A 236 4.34 -8.13 -3.02
CA ASP A 236 5.17 -8.72 -1.96
C ASP A 236 4.62 -10.04 -1.35
N GLY A 237 4.26 -11.00 -2.21
CA GLY A 237 3.71 -12.28 -1.76
C GLY A 237 2.29 -12.21 -1.18
N TRP A 238 1.62 -11.06 -1.28
CA TRP A 238 0.22 -10.84 -0.95
C TRP A 238 -0.56 -10.43 -2.19
N TYR A 239 -1.80 -10.90 -2.29
CA TYR A 239 -2.79 -10.34 -3.20
C TYR A 239 -3.64 -9.33 -2.43
N ALA A 240 -3.50 -8.04 -2.78
CA ALA A 240 -4.38 -6.98 -2.35
C ALA A 240 -5.68 -7.06 -3.17
N PRO A 241 -6.85 -7.28 -2.52
CA PRO A 241 -8.14 -7.41 -3.18
C PRO A 241 -8.52 -6.23 -4.09
N SER A 242 -9.48 -6.42 -4.99
CA SER A 242 -10.12 -5.28 -5.63
C SER A 242 -10.86 -4.44 -4.58
N LEU A 243 -10.82 -3.11 -4.67
CA LEU A 243 -11.66 -2.23 -3.83
C LEU A 243 -12.89 -1.72 -4.58
N ARG A 244 -13.22 -2.32 -5.72
CA ARG A 244 -14.38 -1.96 -6.55
C ARG A 244 -15.58 -2.84 -6.23
N GLN A 245 -16.69 -2.57 -6.90
CA GLN A 245 -17.94 -3.33 -6.83
C GLN A 245 -17.87 -4.75 -7.45
N ASP A 246 -16.71 -5.40 -7.38
CA ASP A 246 -16.55 -6.81 -7.78
C ASP A 246 -17.17 -7.71 -6.71
N PRO A 247 -18.17 -8.55 -7.04
CA PRO A 247 -18.86 -9.39 -6.06
C PRO A 247 -18.00 -10.52 -5.47
N ASN A 248 -16.96 -10.99 -6.14
CA ASN A 248 -16.12 -12.10 -5.68
C ASN A 248 -14.82 -11.61 -5.03
N THR A 249 -14.08 -10.77 -5.75
CA THR A 249 -12.75 -10.35 -5.34
C THR A 249 -12.67 -8.94 -4.76
N GLY A 250 -13.81 -8.24 -4.64
CA GLY A 250 -13.86 -6.90 -4.07
C GLY A 250 -15.06 -6.62 -3.16
N LEU A 251 -15.51 -5.37 -3.14
CA LEU A 251 -16.49 -4.81 -2.22
C LEU A 251 -17.94 -4.90 -2.72
N GLY A 252 -18.18 -5.65 -3.80
CA GLY A 252 -19.52 -5.79 -4.41
C GLY A 252 -20.58 -6.29 -3.44
N ARG A 253 -20.21 -7.19 -2.53
CA ARG A 253 -21.11 -7.76 -1.49
C ARG A 253 -21.12 -6.99 -0.17
N TRP A 254 -20.33 -5.92 -0.06
CA TRP A 254 -20.18 -5.15 1.17
C TRP A 254 -21.09 -3.93 1.12
N THR A 255 -21.70 -3.56 2.24
CA THR A 255 -22.40 -2.28 2.39
C THR A 255 -21.41 -1.18 2.80
N GLU A 256 -21.76 0.10 2.60
CA GLU A 256 -20.92 1.21 3.09
C GLU A 256 -20.64 1.10 4.61
N PRO A 257 -21.64 0.82 5.49
CA PRO A 257 -21.37 0.59 6.91
C PRO A 257 -20.38 -0.55 7.19
N GLN A 258 -20.38 -1.61 6.38
CA GLN A 258 -19.44 -2.73 6.53
C GLN A 258 -18.01 -2.35 6.14
N ILE A 259 -17.85 -1.45 5.16
CA ILE A 259 -16.54 -0.88 4.81
C ILE A 259 -16.05 0.01 5.95
N VAL A 260 -16.91 0.90 6.47
CA VAL A 260 -16.59 1.75 7.63
C VAL A 260 -16.16 0.89 8.81
N GLN A 261 -16.92 -0.14 9.15
CA GLN A 261 -16.61 -1.05 10.24
C GLN A 261 -15.25 -1.73 10.07
N PHE A 262 -14.95 -2.24 8.86
CA PHE A 262 -13.69 -2.89 8.57
C PHE A 262 -12.50 -1.94 8.74
N LEU A 263 -12.59 -0.71 8.20
CA LEU A 263 -11.54 0.29 8.33
C LEU A 263 -11.35 0.77 9.78
N LYS A 264 -12.44 0.82 10.56
CA LYS A 264 -12.44 1.27 11.96
C LYS A 264 -11.95 0.20 12.95
N THR A 265 -12.25 -1.06 12.70
CA THR A 265 -12.07 -2.15 13.68
C THR A 265 -11.16 -3.28 13.20
N GLY A 266 -10.74 -3.23 11.94
CA GLY A 266 -9.88 -4.23 11.30
C GLY A 266 -10.63 -5.49 10.90
N ARG A 267 -11.96 -5.51 11.07
CA ARG A 267 -12.79 -6.69 10.81
C ARG A 267 -14.24 -6.33 10.51
N ASN A 268 -14.93 -7.26 9.87
CA ASN A 268 -16.38 -7.30 9.78
C ASN A 268 -16.84 -8.74 9.51
N GLN A 269 -18.11 -8.93 9.14
CA GLN A 269 -18.65 -10.24 8.80
C GLN A 269 -18.01 -10.94 7.58
N HIS A 270 -17.28 -10.20 6.73
CA HIS A 270 -16.70 -10.71 5.49
C HIS A 270 -15.22 -11.03 5.62
N ALA A 271 -14.47 -10.26 6.42
CA ALA A 271 -13.02 -10.38 6.50
C ALA A 271 -12.44 -9.77 7.79
N VAL A 272 -11.20 -10.18 8.08
CA VAL A 272 -10.28 -9.54 9.04
C VAL A 272 -9.06 -9.05 8.26
N VAL A 273 -8.47 -7.90 8.62
CA VAL A 273 -7.23 -7.41 8.00
C VAL A 273 -6.11 -8.44 8.16
N PHE A 274 -5.29 -8.57 7.11
CA PHE A 274 -4.15 -9.48 7.11
C PHE A 274 -3.03 -8.94 6.20
N GLY A 275 -1.84 -9.52 6.33
CA GLY A 275 -0.66 -9.06 5.59
C GLY A 275 -0.37 -7.60 5.89
N SER A 276 0.20 -6.88 4.92
CA SER A 276 0.55 -5.46 5.06
C SER A 276 -0.63 -4.54 5.41
N MET A 277 -1.88 -4.95 5.12
CA MET A 277 -3.07 -4.20 5.53
C MET A 277 -3.23 -4.14 7.05
N THR A 278 -2.66 -5.09 7.80
CA THR A 278 -2.68 -5.07 9.27
C THR A 278 -1.91 -3.87 9.81
N GLU A 279 -0.76 -3.53 9.22
CA GLU A 279 0.04 -2.37 9.64
C GLU A 279 -0.66 -1.05 9.29
N ALA A 280 -1.24 -0.97 8.10
CA ALA A 280 -2.07 0.18 7.69
C ALA A 280 -3.28 0.35 8.62
N PHE A 281 -3.91 -0.73 9.06
CA PHE A 281 -4.96 -0.65 10.07
C PHE A 281 -4.43 -0.21 11.44
N ASN A 282 -3.37 -0.86 11.91
CA ASN A 282 -2.77 -0.65 13.23
C ASN A 282 -2.26 0.78 13.43
N ASN A 283 -1.83 1.46 12.37
CA ASN A 283 -1.18 2.78 12.44
C ASN A 283 -1.93 3.91 11.70
N SER A 284 -2.95 3.59 10.88
CA SER A 284 -3.69 4.59 10.09
C SER A 284 -5.21 4.49 10.27
N THR A 285 -5.87 3.51 9.64
CA THR A 285 -7.32 3.59 9.37
C THR A 285 -8.19 3.61 10.63
N GLN A 286 -7.76 2.96 11.70
CA GLN A 286 -8.52 2.94 12.96
C GLN A 286 -8.60 4.31 13.66
N PHE A 287 -7.71 5.24 13.30
CA PHE A 287 -7.64 6.58 13.88
C PHE A 287 -8.32 7.65 13.02
N MET A 288 -8.87 7.26 11.86
CA MET A 288 -9.60 8.17 10.99
C MET A 288 -10.92 8.59 11.64
N ALA A 289 -11.33 9.83 11.39
CA ALA A 289 -12.64 10.32 11.80
C ALA A 289 -13.76 9.54 11.10
N ASP A 290 -14.91 9.39 11.76
CA ASP A 290 -16.04 8.63 11.22
C ASP A 290 -16.55 9.19 9.88
N ASP A 291 -16.54 10.51 9.71
CA ASP A 291 -16.91 11.18 8.45
C ASP A 291 -15.93 10.84 7.32
N ASP A 292 -14.63 10.71 7.61
CA ASP A 292 -13.62 10.32 6.63
C ASP A 292 -13.75 8.85 6.26
N LEU A 293 -14.05 7.98 7.22
CA LEU A 293 -14.36 6.58 6.94
C LEU A 293 -15.62 6.43 6.07
N ALA A 294 -16.67 7.20 6.36
CA ALA A 294 -17.87 7.25 5.54
C ALA A 294 -17.58 7.76 4.12
N ALA A 295 -16.73 8.79 4.01
CA ALA A 295 -16.29 9.33 2.72
C ALA A 295 -15.55 8.28 1.88
N ILE A 296 -14.60 7.57 2.49
CA ILE A 296 -13.88 6.46 1.84
C ILE A 296 -14.88 5.39 1.37
N ALA A 297 -15.81 4.97 2.22
CA ALA A 297 -16.80 3.96 1.87
C ALA A 297 -17.68 4.40 0.69
N ARG A 298 -18.17 5.65 0.71
CA ARG A 298 -18.95 6.27 -0.36
C ARG A 298 -18.20 6.29 -1.68
N TYR A 299 -16.93 6.70 -1.66
CA TYR A 299 -16.09 6.73 -2.85
C TYR A 299 -15.82 5.33 -3.41
N LEU A 300 -15.39 4.39 -2.57
CA LEU A 300 -15.10 3.01 -3.00
C LEU A 300 -16.35 2.32 -3.59
N LYS A 301 -17.52 2.52 -2.98
CA LYS A 301 -18.79 1.98 -3.50
C LYS A 301 -19.25 2.65 -4.80
N SER A 302 -18.70 3.80 -5.17
CA SER A 302 -18.98 4.38 -6.51
C SER A 302 -18.23 3.69 -7.64
N LEU A 303 -17.16 2.93 -7.34
CA LEU A 303 -16.28 2.37 -8.36
C LEU A 303 -16.88 1.08 -8.97
N PRO A 304 -17.14 1.03 -10.29
CA PRO A 304 -17.75 -0.13 -10.91
C PRO A 304 -16.81 -1.34 -10.88
N GLY A 305 -17.37 -2.52 -10.60
CA GLY A 305 -16.69 -3.80 -10.78
C GLY A 305 -16.50 -4.12 -12.26
N ASP A 306 -15.74 -5.18 -12.55
CA ASP A 306 -15.51 -5.67 -13.90
C ASP A 306 -15.97 -7.13 -14.02
N PRO A 307 -17.17 -7.38 -14.59
CA PRO A 307 -17.70 -8.74 -14.76
C PRO A 307 -16.81 -9.64 -15.62
N GLN A 308 -16.01 -9.09 -16.54
CA GLN A 308 -15.11 -9.90 -17.36
C GLN A 308 -13.93 -10.43 -16.55
N ARG A 309 -13.50 -9.69 -15.53
CA ARG A 309 -12.42 -10.10 -14.63
C ARG A 309 -12.94 -10.97 -13.49
N ASP A 310 -14.04 -10.58 -12.87
CA ASP A 310 -14.53 -11.15 -11.61
C ASP A 310 -15.48 -12.35 -11.79
N GLY A 311 -16.11 -12.46 -12.97
CA GLY A 311 -16.99 -13.57 -13.31
C GLY A 311 -18.36 -13.52 -12.64
N THR A 312 -19.02 -14.68 -12.56
CA THR A 312 -20.35 -14.82 -11.97
C THR A 312 -20.29 -14.60 -10.45
N PRO A 313 -21.23 -13.84 -9.85
CA PRO A 313 -21.30 -13.68 -8.40
C PRO A 313 -21.33 -15.03 -7.67
N TRP A 314 -20.53 -15.13 -6.61
CA TRP A 314 -20.48 -16.29 -5.75
C TRP A 314 -21.79 -16.48 -4.98
N HIS A 315 -22.16 -17.74 -4.82
CA HIS A 315 -23.27 -18.17 -3.98
C HIS A 315 -22.80 -19.34 -3.13
N TYR A 316 -23.18 -19.33 -1.85
CA TYR A 316 -22.87 -20.41 -0.95
C TYR A 316 -23.47 -21.73 -1.46
N GLN A 317 -22.66 -22.78 -1.40
CA GLN A 317 -23.09 -24.15 -1.68
C GLN A 317 -22.72 -25.02 -0.48
N THR A 318 -23.58 -25.98 -0.13
CA THR A 318 -23.20 -26.97 0.88
C THR A 318 -22.06 -27.84 0.35
N ALA A 319 -21.03 -28.05 1.17
CA ALA A 319 -19.91 -28.91 0.79
C ALA A 319 -20.42 -30.33 0.48
N ALA A 320 -19.96 -30.90 -0.64
CA ALA A 320 -20.12 -32.32 -0.89
C ALA A 320 -19.27 -33.13 0.10
N ALA A 321 -19.64 -34.39 0.33
CA ALA A 321 -18.79 -35.28 1.11
C ALA A 321 -17.47 -35.51 0.35
N ASP A 322 -16.38 -35.02 0.92
CA ASP A 322 -15.02 -35.18 0.41
C ASP A 322 -14.17 -35.84 1.49
N THR A 323 -13.53 -36.94 1.14
CA THR A 323 -12.62 -37.72 2.01
C THR A 323 -11.17 -37.61 1.56
N GLY A 324 -10.87 -36.71 0.63
CA GLY A 324 -9.52 -36.45 0.15
C GLY A 324 -8.60 -35.87 1.23
N PRO A 325 -7.27 -35.91 1.01
CA PRO A 325 -6.28 -35.43 1.97
C PRO A 325 -6.51 -33.98 2.42
N GLY A 326 -6.84 -33.09 1.49
CA GLY A 326 -7.13 -31.68 1.81
C GLY A 326 -8.33 -31.49 2.74
N ALA A 327 -9.41 -32.24 2.51
CA ALA A 327 -10.60 -32.22 3.37
C ALA A 327 -10.30 -32.77 4.77
N HIS A 328 -9.48 -33.83 4.86
CA HIS A 328 -9.05 -34.39 6.14
C HIS A 328 -8.19 -33.40 6.94
N THR A 329 -7.20 -32.78 6.29
CA THR A 329 -6.36 -31.74 6.91
C THR A 329 -7.23 -30.55 7.37
N TYR A 330 -8.19 -30.12 6.56
CA TYR A 330 -9.12 -29.06 6.94
C TYR A 330 -9.91 -29.40 8.21
N ALA A 331 -10.53 -30.58 8.24
CA ALA A 331 -11.36 -31.03 9.35
C ALA A 331 -10.56 -31.12 10.67
N THR A 332 -9.29 -31.51 10.59
CA THR A 332 -8.44 -31.74 11.78
C THR A 332 -7.67 -30.50 12.25
N ARG A 333 -7.37 -29.55 11.36
CA ARG A 333 -6.50 -28.39 11.66
C ARG A 333 -7.19 -27.03 11.57
N CYS A 334 -8.24 -26.90 10.76
CA CYS A 334 -8.83 -25.60 10.42
C CYS A 334 -10.28 -25.45 10.90
N ALA A 335 -11.06 -26.53 10.85
CA ALA A 335 -12.51 -26.48 11.07
C ALA A 335 -12.94 -26.07 12.49
N SER A 336 -12.07 -26.21 13.49
CA SER A 336 -12.35 -25.74 14.87
C SER A 336 -12.51 -24.22 14.94
N CYS A 337 -11.86 -23.48 14.03
CA CYS A 337 -11.92 -22.03 13.94
C CYS A 337 -12.85 -21.58 12.80
N HIS A 338 -12.71 -22.18 11.61
CA HIS A 338 -13.43 -21.76 10.41
C HIS A 338 -14.78 -22.47 10.18
N GLY A 339 -15.13 -23.44 11.03
CA GLY A 339 -16.33 -24.26 10.90
C GLY A 339 -16.23 -25.30 9.78
N LEU A 340 -16.98 -26.39 9.89
CA LEU A 340 -17.09 -27.39 8.81
C LEU A 340 -17.82 -26.83 7.57
N ASP A 341 -18.64 -25.80 7.76
CA ASP A 341 -19.34 -25.09 6.70
C ASP A 341 -18.55 -23.88 6.16
N GLY A 342 -17.32 -23.67 6.64
CA GLY A 342 -16.44 -22.60 6.16
C GLY A 342 -16.93 -21.18 6.48
N LYS A 343 -17.98 -21.01 7.28
CA LYS A 343 -18.56 -19.69 7.59
C LYS A 343 -17.79 -18.93 8.68
N GLY A 344 -16.87 -19.59 9.38
CA GLY A 344 -16.17 -19.00 10.51
C GLY A 344 -17.09 -18.64 11.66
N GLN A 345 -16.61 -17.75 12.51
CA GLN A 345 -17.36 -17.16 13.62
C GLN A 345 -17.16 -15.64 13.58
N PRO A 346 -17.90 -14.93 12.71
CA PRO A 346 -17.84 -13.48 12.63
C PRO A 346 -18.03 -12.81 14.00
N GLU A 347 -17.26 -11.79 14.35
CA GLU A 347 -16.24 -11.09 13.55
C GLU A 347 -14.80 -11.55 13.83
N TRP A 348 -14.64 -12.63 14.60
CA TRP A 348 -13.35 -13.04 15.15
C TRP A 348 -12.63 -14.06 14.28
N MET A 349 -13.36 -15.06 13.79
CA MET A 349 -12.86 -16.03 12.82
C MET A 349 -13.50 -15.74 11.47
N PRO A 350 -12.74 -15.23 10.48
CA PRO A 350 -13.31 -14.86 9.19
C PRO A 350 -13.85 -16.09 8.46
N PRO A 351 -14.89 -15.92 7.62
CA PRO A 351 -15.33 -16.98 6.73
C PRO A 351 -14.21 -17.33 5.74
N LEU A 352 -14.19 -18.59 5.31
CA LEU A 352 -13.44 -19.05 4.14
C LEU A 352 -14.37 -19.29 2.95
N ALA A 353 -15.64 -19.59 3.21
CA ALA A 353 -16.70 -19.62 2.22
C ALA A 353 -16.92 -18.21 1.65
N GLY A 354 -16.70 -18.05 0.35
CA GLY A 354 -16.84 -16.78 -0.36
C GLY A 354 -15.73 -15.77 -0.05
N ALA A 355 -14.74 -16.07 0.78
CA ALA A 355 -13.68 -15.13 1.09
C ALA A 355 -12.87 -14.77 -0.16
N THR A 356 -12.41 -13.53 -0.28
CA THR A 356 -11.60 -13.11 -1.44
C THR A 356 -10.33 -13.95 -1.59
N SER A 357 -9.69 -14.37 -0.49
CA SER A 357 -8.54 -15.28 -0.52
C SER A 357 -8.86 -16.68 -1.08
N ALA A 358 -10.13 -17.07 -1.07
CA ALA A 358 -10.62 -18.32 -1.63
C ALA A 358 -11.17 -18.20 -3.06
N LEU A 359 -11.59 -16.99 -3.47
CA LEU A 359 -12.17 -16.70 -4.79
C LEU A 359 -11.17 -16.10 -5.79
N ALA A 360 -10.16 -15.36 -5.33
CA ALA A 360 -9.16 -14.76 -6.19
C ALA A 360 -8.35 -15.84 -6.93
N LYS A 361 -7.95 -15.55 -8.18
CA LYS A 361 -7.10 -16.46 -8.97
C LYS A 361 -5.73 -16.65 -8.34
N GLU A 362 -5.22 -15.59 -7.73
CA GLU A 362 -3.98 -15.55 -6.99
C GLU A 362 -4.14 -16.31 -5.65
N SER A 363 -3.33 -17.34 -5.44
CA SER A 363 -3.31 -18.13 -4.20
C SER A 363 -2.34 -17.58 -3.14
N ALA A 364 -1.57 -16.55 -3.47
CA ALA A 364 -0.45 -16.05 -2.66
C ALA A 364 -0.88 -15.69 -1.22
N SER A 365 -1.96 -14.92 -1.05
CA SER A 365 -2.45 -14.57 0.31
C SER A 365 -2.89 -15.79 1.12
N ALA A 366 -3.56 -16.76 0.48
CA ALA A 366 -4.01 -17.98 1.16
C ALA A 366 -2.83 -18.87 1.57
N ILE A 367 -1.79 -18.95 0.73
CA ILE A 367 -0.55 -19.65 1.05
C ILE A 367 0.18 -18.94 2.20
N ASN A 368 0.40 -17.63 2.06
CA ASN A 368 1.20 -16.84 3.00
C ASN A 368 0.57 -16.83 4.40
N ILE A 369 -0.75 -16.59 4.50
CA ILE A 369 -1.44 -16.61 5.80
C ILE A 369 -1.41 -18.00 6.46
N THR A 370 -1.46 -19.09 5.67
CA THR A 370 -1.42 -20.46 6.19
C THR A 370 -0.01 -20.83 6.65
N LEU A 371 1.02 -20.46 5.88
CA LEU A 371 2.40 -20.66 6.27
C LEU A 371 2.72 -19.87 7.54
N ASN A 372 2.48 -18.56 7.51
CA ASN A 372 3.10 -17.62 8.43
C ASN A 372 2.18 -17.16 9.55
N GLY A 373 0.88 -17.50 9.49
CA GLY A 373 -0.12 -17.03 10.44
C GLY A 373 -0.49 -15.57 10.25
N SER A 374 -1.44 -15.08 11.04
CA SER A 374 -1.86 -13.67 10.99
C SER A 374 -1.01 -12.80 11.92
N GLN A 375 -0.70 -11.58 11.46
CA GLN A 375 -0.19 -10.52 12.32
C GLN A 375 -1.21 -10.19 13.43
N ARG A 376 -0.74 -9.47 14.45
CA ARG A 376 -1.60 -9.05 15.57
C ARG A 376 -2.33 -7.76 15.21
N VAL A 377 -3.65 -7.88 15.06
CA VAL A 377 -4.55 -6.74 14.99
C VAL A 377 -4.64 -6.11 16.39
N VAL A 378 -4.47 -4.79 16.47
CA VAL A 378 -4.58 -4.02 17.71
C VAL A 378 -5.58 -2.91 17.48
N THR A 379 -6.75 -3.04 18.08
CA THR A 379 -7.85 -2.08 17.92
C THR A 379 -7.97 -1.27 19.20
N ALA A 380 -7.85 0.06 19.09
CA ALA A 380 -7.91 0.97 20.25
C ALA A 380 -6.94 0.58 21.38
N GLY A 381 -5.75 0.09 21.02
CA GLY A 381 -4.72 -0.36 21.97
C GLY A 381 -4.94 -1.76 22.54
N VAL A 382 -6.01 -2.45 22.18
CA VAL A 382 -6.29 -3.82 22.66
C VAL A 382 -5.89 -4.83 21.59
N PRO A 383 -4.91 -5.71 21.86
CA PRO A 383 -4.51 -6.75 20.92
C PRO A 383 -5.53 -7.88 20.86
N ASP A 384 -5.68 -8.46 19.67
CA ASP A 384 -6.54 -9.62 19.48
C ASP A 384 -6.12 -10.83 20.33
N ALA A 385 -7.14 -11.45 20.93
CA ALA A 385 -7.03 -12.68 21.68
C ALA A 385 -6.68 -13.88 20.78
N TYR A 386 -7.28 -13.92 19.58
CA TYR A 386 -7.10 -15.00 18.62
C TYR A 386 -6.32 -14.52 17.39
N ARG A 387 -5.43 -15.38 16.90
CA ARG A 387 -4.69 -15.18 15.65
C ARG A 387 -4.65 -16.49 14.89
N MET A 388 -4.67 -16.41 13.57
CA MET A 388 -4.46 -17.58 12.75
C MET A 388 -3.05 -18.11 13.01
N PRO A 389 -2.87 -19.36 13.47
CA PRO A 389 -1.56 -19.90 13.77
C PRO A 389 -0.76 -20.13 12.47
N ALA A 390 0.57 -20.13 12.61
CA ALA A 390 1.48 -20.48 11.53
C ALA A 390 1.57 -22.01 11.39
N PHE A 391 1.32 -22.53 10.20
CA PHE A 391 1.45 -23.97 9.89
C PHE A 391 2.73 -24.33 9.17
N ARG A 392 3.63 -23.36 8.92
CA ARG A 392 4.93 -23.58 8.27
C ARG A 392 5.65 -24.82 8.80
N GLU A 393 5.91 -24.92 10.09
CA GLU A 393 6.66 -26.06 10.64
C GLU A 393 5.80 -27.32 10.87
N GLN A 394 4.48 -27.22 10.67
CA GLN A 394 3.53 -28.29 11.00
C GLN A 394 3.02 -29.05 9.77
N LEU A 395 2.99 -28.40 8.61
CA LEU A 395 2.49 -28.96 7.36
C LEU A 395 3.53 -28.80 6.25
N SER A 396 3.70 -29.86 5.48
CA SER A 396 4.48 -29.86 4.25
C SER A 396 3.86 -28.97 3.18
N ASP A 397 4.64 -28.64 2.14
CA ASP A 397 4.15 -27.87 1.00
C ASP A 397 2.98 -28.56 0.29
N GLN A 398 3.02 -29.89 0.24
CA GLN A 398 1.96 -30.70 -0.36
C GLN A 398 0.67 -30.63 0.46
N GLU A 399 0.73 -30.81 1.78
CA GLU A 399 -0.45 -30.75 2.65
C GLU A 399 -1.09 -29.35 2.64
N ILE A 400 -0.29 -28.29 2.61
CA ILE A 400 -0.78 -26.91 2.47
C ILE A 400 -1.47 -26.71 1.11
N ALA A 401 -0.85 -27.19 0.03
CA ALA A 401 -1.45 -27.12 -1.30
C ALA A 401 -2.79 -27.86 -1.38
N GLU A 402 -2.89 -29.04 -0.77
CA GLU A 402 -4.10 -29.85 -0.74
C GLU A 402 -5.22 -29.19 0.08
N VAL A 403 -4.94 -28.73 1.30
CA VAL A 403 -5.96 -28.09 2.15
C VAL A 403 -6.45 -26.77 1.55
N LEU A 404 -5.55 -25.99 0.94
CA LEU A 404 -5.95 -24.74 0.27
C LEU A 404 -6.72 -25.01 -1.02
N SER A 405 -6.37 -26.06 -1.76
CA SER A 405 -7.16 -26.51 -2.92
C SER A 405 -8.57 -26.92 -2.48
N TYR A 406 -8.71 -27.65 -1.37
CA TYR A 406 -10.02 -27.97 -0.81
C TYR A 406 -10.81 -26.71 -0.48
N VAL A 407 -10.25 -25.77 0.30
CA VAL A 407 -10.91 -24.51 0.68
C VAL A 407 -11.33 -23.69 -0.54
N ARG A 408 -10.49 -23.60 -1.56
CA ARG A 408 -10.71 -22.78 -2.77
C ARG A 408 -11.70 -23.39 -3.77
N ASN A 409 -12.11 -24.65 -3.58
CA ASN A 409 -13.06 -25.35 -4.44
C ASN A 409 -14.30 -25.86 -3.66
N THR A 410 -14.44 -25.47 -2.39
CA THR A 410 -15.56 -25.86 -1.52
C THR A 410 -16.44 -24.65 -1.21
N TRP A 411 -17.69 -24.88 -0.81
CA TRP A 411 -18.67 -23.85 -0.47
C TRP A 411 -19.04 -22.88 -1.60
N GLY A 412 -18.95 -23.36 -2.85
CA GLY A 412 -19.15 -22.53 -4.04
C GLY A 412 -17.93 -21.71 -4.43
N ASN A 413 -16.81 -21.83 -3.70
CA ASN A 413 -15.55 -21.21 -4.08
C ASN A 413 -15.03 -21.78 -5.40
N ASN A 414 -14.34 -20.94 -6.17
CA ASN A 414 -13.85 -21.27 -7.50
C ASN A 414 -12.43 -20.71 -7.77
N GLY A 415 -11.63 -20.54 -6.72
CA GLY A 415 -10.25 -20.06 -6.85
C GLY A 415 -9.30 -21.06 -7.51
N GLY A 416 -9.71 -22.34 -7.62
CA GLY A 416 -8.91 -23.38 -8.25
C GLY A 416 -7.80 -23.93 -7.34
N ALA A 417 -7.07 -24.91 -7.86
CA ALA A 417 -6.04 -25.63 -7.12
C ALA A 417 -4.82 -24.77 -6.77
N VAL A 418 -4.13 -25.15 -5.70
CA VAL A 418 -2.86 -24.59 -5.27
C VAL A 418 -1.75 -25.58 -5.58
N ASP A 419 -0.65 -25.09 -6.15
CA ASP A 419 0.54 -25.89 -6.46
C ASP A 419 1.49 -25.92 -5.24
N ALA A 420 1.94 -27.11 -4.85
CA ALA A 420 2.94 -27.30 -3.79
C ALA A 420 4.25 -26.56 -4.10
N GLN A 421 4.66 -26.43 -5.37
CA GLN A 421 5.85 -25.66 -5.72
C GLN A 421 5.67 -24.16 -5.41
N ALA A 422 4.45 -23.63 -5.55
CA ALA A 422 4.15 -22.25 -5.18
C ALA A 422 4.24 -22.06 -3.66
N VAL A 423 3.81 -23.06 -2.89
CA VAL A 423 3.97 -23.07 -1.42
C VAL A 423 5.46 -23.06 -1.05
N GLY A 424 6.26 -23.96 -1.63
CA GLY A 424 7.70 -24.03 -1.34
C GLY A 424 8.45 -22.74 -1.72
N LYS A 425 8.06 -22.10 -2.83
CA LYS A 425 8.61 -20.79 -3.21
C LYS A 425 8.27 -19.73 -2.17
N LEU A 426 7.00 -19.57 -1.79
CA LEU A 426 6.62 -18.58 -0.78
C LEU A 426 7.24 -18.88 0.58
N ARG A 427 7.32 -20.15 0.97
CA ARG A 427 8.04 -20.57 2.17
C ARG A 427 9.49 -20.07 2.15
N GLY A 428 10.23 -20.29 1.07
CA GLY A 428 11.62 -19.83 0.98
C GLY A 428 11.82 -18.31 1.00
N HIS A 429 10.80 -17.52 0.71
CA HIS A 429 10.89 -16.06 0.54
C HIS A 429 10.07 -15.25 1.57
N THR A 430 9.41 -15.91 2.51
CA THR A 430 8.59 -15.25 3.54
C THR A 430 8.89 -15.83 4.92
N ASP A 431 8.71 -15.00 5.93
CA ASP A 431 8.91 -15.35 7.33
C ASP A 431 7.59 -15.42 8.09
N PRO A 432 7.55 -16.15 9.22
CA PRO A 432 6.40 -16.14 10.14
C PRO A 432 6.00 -14.72 10.54
N ALA A 433 4.69 -14.47 10.63
CA ALA A 433 4.18 -13.14 10.99
C ALA A 433 4.70 -12.71 12.38
N SER A 434 5.25 -11.50 12.46
CA SER A 434 5.77 -10.94 13.71
C SER A 434 4.70 -10.95 14.81
N SER A 435 5.12 -11.31 16.02
CA SER A 435 4.31 -11.22 17.23
C SER A 435 4.23 -9.82 17.82
N SER A 436 5.10 -8.91 17.36
CA SER A 436 5.27 -7.55 17.86
C SER A 436 4.89 -6.53 16.77
N PRO A 437 3.63 -6.04 16.76
CA PRO A 437 3.22 -5.01 15.82
C PRO A 437 3.89 -3.67 16.14
N ILE A 438 4.05 -2.81 15.13
CA ILE A 438 4.37 -1.40 15.35
C ILE A 438 3.07 -0.73 15.79
N ILE A 439 3.00 -0.26 17.03
CA ILE A 439 1.86 0.50 17.54
C ILE A 439 2.38 1.80 18.13
N LEU A 440 2.12 2.90 17.42
CA LEU A 440 2.56 4.21 17.85
C LEU A 440 1.44 4.95 18.57
N HIS A 441 1.63 5.17 19.87
CA HIS A 441 0.80 6.08 20.65
C HIS A 441 1.21 7.52 20.31
N MET A 442 0.72 8.04 19.18
CA MET A 442 0.71 9.49 18.95
C MET A 442 -0.38 10.12 19.84
N ARG A 443 -0.35 11.44 20.04
CA ARG A 443 -1.22 12.16 20.98
C ARG A 443 -2.71 12.09 20.66
#